data_AF-A0A2S9F0B2-F1
#
_entry.id   AF-A0A2S9F0B2-F1
#
_cell.length_a   1.000
_cell.length_b   1.000
_cell.length_c   1.000
_cell.angle_alpha   90.00
_cell.angle_beta   90.00
_cell.angle_gamma   90.00
#
_symmetry.space_group_name_H-M   'P 1'
#
loop_
_entity.id
_entity.type
_entity.pdbx_description
1 polymer ?
#
loop_
_entity_poly.entity_id
_entity_poly.type
_entity_poly.pdbx_seq_one_letter_code
_entity_poly.pdbx_strand_id
1 'polypeptide(L)'
;MDNSELSAVAWDLVDHCRGALSGDDLTAAYVRLGVGEYSEAIEIALRSALPPNGAPLPMQWHERLARLQQMYYLDKPVLDLIAALSNS
;
A
#
# COMPACT_ATOMS: atom_id res chain seq x y z
N MET A 1 4.85 -19.06 -7.38
CA MET A 1 4.30 -17.69 -7.56
C MET A 1 4.70 -16.94 -6.30
N ASP A 2 5.53 -15.92 -6.45
CA ASP A 2 6.57 -15.63 -5.45
C ASP A 2 6.13 -14.51 -4.50
N ASN A 3 5.98 -14.83 -3.21
CA ASN A 3 5.65 -13.88 -2.13
C ASN A 3 6.68 -12.73 -2.05
N SER A 4 7.83 -12.88 -2.72
CA SER A 4 8.86 -11.87 -2.90
C SER A 4 8.38 -10.60 -3.59
N GLU A 5 7.55 -10.68 -4.63
CA GLU A 5 7.09 -9.49 -5.36
C GLU A 5 6.05 -8.71 -4.56
N LEU A 6 5.10 -9.39 -3.91
CA LEU A 6 4.15 -8.75 -2.99
C LEU A 6 4.89 -8.07 -1.83
N SER A 7 5.89 -8.75 -1.25
CA SER A 7 6.73 -8.17 -0.20
C SER A 7 7.46 -6.92 -0.67
N ALA A 8 8.07 -6.97 -1.86
CA ALA A 8 8.83 -5.85 -2.41
C ALA A 8 7.93 -4.63 -2.65
N VAL A 9 6.74 -4.85 -3.21
CA VAL A 9 5.79 -3.75 -3.42
C VAL A 9 5.28 -3.17 -2.11
N ALA A 10 5.01 -4.01 -1.10
CA ALA A 10 4.60 -3.53 0.22
C ALA A 10 5.69 -2.68 0.88
N TRP A 11 6.95 -3.13 0.85
CA TRP A 11 8.09 -2.35 1.36
C TRP A 11 8.26 -1.02 0.63
N ASP A 12 8.27 -1.04 -0.70
CA ASP A 12 8.41 0.17 -1.52
C ASP A 12 7.27 1.18 -1.24
N LEU A 13 6.04 0.69 -1.04
CA LEU A 13 4.87 1.54 -0.85
C LEU A 13 4.88 2.19 0.53
N VAL A 14 5.22 1.43 1.57
CA VAL A 14 5.38 1.97 2.93
C VAL A 14 6.50 3.01 2.98
N ASP A 15 7.65 2.76 2.32
CA ASP A 15 8.73 3.74 2.26
C ASP A 15 8.32 5.01 1.51
N HIS A 16 7.56 4.86 0.42
CA HIS A 16 7.00 5.99 -0.33
C HIS A 16 6.05 6.83 0.52
N CYS A 17 5.16 6.18 1.28
CA CYS A 17 4.19 6.86 2.14
C CYS A 17 4.75 7.30 3.49
N ARG A 18 6.02 7.01 3.81
CA ARG A 18 6.63 7.27 5.13
C ARG A 18 6.44 8.70 5.62
N GLY A 19 6.52 9.68 4.71
CA GLY A 19 6.35 11.10 5.07
C GLY A 19 4.90 11.51 5.38
N ALA A 20 3.92 10.73 4.94
CA ALA A 20 2.49 10.98 5.15
C ALA A 20 1.91 10.13 6.30
N LEU A 21 2.60 9.06 6.70
CA LEU A 21 2.20 8.19 7.79
C LEU A 21 2.41 8.86 9.15
N SER A 22 1.47 8.65 10.07
CA SER A 22 1.68 8.99 11.48
C SER A 22 2.75 8.07 12.10
N GLY A 23 3.34 8.46 13.23
CA GLY A 23 4.34 7.62 13.90
C GLY A 23 3.81 6.22 14.27
N ASP A 24 2.55 6.15 14.67
CA ASP A 24 1.87 4.90 15.02
C ASP A 24 1.59 4.05 13.77
N ASP A 25 1.09 4.67 12.69
CA ASP A 25 0.83 3.96 11.43
C ASP A 25 2.11 3.46 10.76
N LEU A 26 3.18 4.26 10.81
CA LEU A 26 4.49 3.86 10.28
C LEU A 26 5.04 2.65 11.05
N THR A 27 4.91 2.68 12.38
CA THR A 27 5.33 1.55 13.24
C THR A 27 4.50 0.31 12.93
N ALA A 28 3.17 0.46 12.84
CA ALA A 28 2.28 -0.62 12.49
C ALA A 28 2.62 -1.23 11.12
N ALA A 29 2.82 -0.39 10.10
CA ALA A 29 3.19 -0.83 8.76
C ALA A 29 4.50 -1.64 8.75
N TYR A 30 5.56 -1.17 9.42
CA TYR A 30 6.82 -1.90 9.49
C TYR A 30 6.74 -3.21 10.27
N VAL A 31 5.93 -3.27 11.34
CA VAL A 31 5.69 -4.53 12.06
C VAL A 31 5.01 -5.54 11.14
N ARG A 32 3.96 -5.14 10.42
CA ARG A 32 3.24 -6.00 9.45
C ARG A 32 4.16 -6.49 8.34
N LEU A 33 5.01 -5.61 7.80
CA LEU A 33 6.04 -5.99 6.82
C LEU A 33 7.00 -7.05 7.37
N GLY A 34 7.42 -6.91 8.63
CA GLY A 34 8.36 -7.84 9.29
C GLY A 34 7.79 -9.23 9.56
N VAL A 35 6.47 -9.35 9.74
CA VAL A 35 5.80 -10.65 9.99
C VAL A 35 5.19 -11.28 8.73
N GLY A 36 5.31 -10.63 7.58
CA GLY A 36 4.81 -11.13 6.30
C GLY A 36 3.35 -10.78 5.99
N GLU A 37 2.76 -9.85 6.75
CA GLU A 37 1.39 -9.37 6.58
C GLU A 37 1.36 -8.20 5.57
N TYR A 38 1.80 -8.49 4.34
CA TYR A 38 2.04 -7.47 3.32
C TYR A 38 0.78 -6.73 2.87
N SER A 39 -0.36 -7.41 2.78
CA SER A 39 -1.65 -6.79 2.42
C SER A 39 -2.07 -5.72 3.43
N GLU A 40 -1.86 -5.96 4.71
CA GLU A 40 -2.22 -5.04 5.79
C GLU A 40 -1.25 -3.85 5.84
N ALA A 41 0.05 -4.08 5.59
CA ALA A 41 1.02 -3.00 5.43
C ALA A 41 0.66 -2.09 4.23
N ILE A 42 0.24 -2.68 3.10
CA ILE A 42 -0.25 -1.94 1.93
C ILE A 42 -1.50 -1.13 2.31
N GLU A 43 -2.45 -1.71 3.04
CA GLU A 43 -3.66 -1.01 3.47
C GLU A 43 -3.34 0.27 4.26
N ILE A 44 -2.45 0.16 5.25
CA ILE A 44 -2.01 1.28 6.09
C ILE A 44 -1.38 2.37 5.21
N ALA A 45 -0.47 1.99 4.31
CA ALA A 45 0.18 2.94 3.42
C ALA A 45 -0.82 3.65 2.48
N LEU A 46 -1.76 2.92 1.88
CA LEU A 46 -2.76 3.51 0.97
C LEU A 46 -3.73 4.45 1.70
N ARG A 47 -4.12 4.13 2.94
CA ARG A 47 -4.96 5.04 3.75
C ARG A 47 -4.28 6.39 3.97
N SER A 48 -2.96 6.40 4.17
CA SER A 48 -2.21 7.65 4.34
C SER A 48 -2.07 8.48 3.06
N ALA A 49 -2.23 7.85 1.88
CA ALA A 49 -2.20 8.53 0.59
C ALA A 49 -3.55 9.16 0.20
N LEU A 50 -4.62 8.88 0.94
CA LEU A 50 -5.93 9.45 0.65
C LEU A 50 -6.06 10.93 1.08
N PRO A 51 -6.84 11.74 0.34
CA PRO A 51 -7.17 13.11 0.74
C PRO A 51 -7.87 13.17 2.11
N PRO A 52 -7.75 14.28 2.88
CA PRO A 52 -7.15 15.57 2.49
C PRO A 52 -5.66 15.73 2.83
N ASN A 53 -5.07 14.80 3.59
CA ASN A 53 -3.72 14.96 4.13
C ASN A 53 -2.66 14.10 3.41
N GLY A 54 -3.09 13.19 2.53
CA GLY A 54 -2.20 12.32 1.78
C GLY A 54 -1.59 12.97 0.55
N ALA A 55 -0.36 12.59 0.24
CA ALA A 55 0.26 12.93 -1.03
C ALA A 55 -0.32 12.00 -2.12
N PRO A 56 -0.73 12.54 -3.28
CA PRO A 56 -1.23 11.73 -4.37
C PRO A 56 -0.14 10.77 -4.85
N LEU A 57 -0.53 9.52 -5.10
CA LEU A 57 0.41 8.50 -5.60
C LEU A 57 0.80 8.82 -7.05
N PRO A 58 2.10 8.83 -7.38
CA PRO A 58 2.57 8.89 -8.76
C PRO A 58 1.90 7.86 -9.70
N MET A 59 1.76 8.17 -10.99
CA MET A 59 1.12 7.28 -11.98
C MET A 59 1.73 5.86 -12.02
N GLN A 60 3.05 5.75 -11.83
CA GLN A 60 3.76 4.46 -11.73
C GLN A 60 3.21 3.54 -10.61
N TRP A 61 2.68 4.12 -9.53
CA TRP A 61 2.07 3.35 -8.44
C TRP A 61 0.71 2.78 -8.84
N HIS A 62 -0.07 3.52 -9.63
CA HIS A 62 -1.34 3.02 -10.16
C HIS A 62 -1.14 1.78 -11.02
N GLU A 63 -0.14 1.79 -11.90
CA GLU A 63 0.20 0.62 -12.74
C GLU A 63 0.69 -0.57 -11.90
N ARG A 64 1.55 -0.34 -10.89
CA ARG A 64 2.03 -1.39 -9.98
C ARG A 64 0.90 -1.98 -9.15
N LEU A 65 0.00 -1.16 -8.61
CA LEU A 65 -1.14 -1.60 -7.82
C LEU A 65 -2.18 -2.37 -8.67
N ALA A 66 -2.47 -1.90 -9.88
CA ALA A 66 -3.34 -2.62 -10.81
C ALA A 66 -2.77 -4.00 -11.17
N ARG A 67 -1.44 -4.10 -11.35
CA ARG A 67 -0.76 -5.37 -11.60
C ARG A 67 -0.83 -6.30 -10.38
N LEU A 68 -0.64 -5.76 -9.17
CA LEU A 68 -0.79 -6.53 -7.93
C LEU A 68 -2.18 -7.15 -7.80
N GLN A 69 -3.24 -6.38 -8.09
CA GLN A 69 -4.63 -6.87 -8.04
C GLN A 69 -4.90 -8.06 -8.98
N GLN A 70 -4.19 -8.12 -10.12
CA GLN A 70 -4.34 -9.21 -11.08
C GLN A 70 -3.58 -10.48 -10.66
N MET A 71 -2.50 -10.32 -9.89
CA MET A 71 -1.59 -11.42 -9.55
C MET A 71 -1.81 -11.99 -8.14
N TYR A 72 -2.34 -11.20 -7.21
CA TYR A 72 -2.51 -11.59 -5.81
C TYR A 72 -3.95 -11.43 -5.36
N TYR A 73 -4.39 -12.34 -4.48
CA TYR A 73 -5.63 -12.14 -3.75
C TYR A 73 -5.39 -11.04 -2.71
N LEU A 74 -5.96 -9.86 -2.97
CA LEU A 74 -5.96 -8.74 -2.03
C LEU A 74 -7.31 -8.66 -1.35
N ASP A 75 -7.31 -8.31 -0.06
CA ASP A 75 -8.54 -8.15 0.69
C ASP A 75 -9.35 -6.98 0.15
N LYS A 76 -10.68 -7.08 0.29
CA LYS A 76 -11.62 -6.07 -0.19
C LYS A 76 -11.28 -4.63 0.26
N PRO A 77 -10.85 -4.37 1.51
CA PRO A 77 -10.45 -3.03 1.93
C PRO A 77 -9.30 -2.45 1.08
N VAL A 78 -8.31 -3.27 0.72
CA VAL A 78 -7.18 -2.86 -0.11
C VAL A 78 -7.65 -2.52 -1.52
N LEU A 79 -8.54 -3.34 -2.10
CA LEU A 79 -9.12 -3.10 -3.42
C LEU A 79 -9.90 -1.77 -3.46
N ASP A 80 -10.72 -1.52 -2.44
CA ASP A 80 -11.51 -0.29 -2.33
C ASP A 80 -10.60 0.96 -2.23
N LEU A 81 -9.49 0.87 -1.51
CA LEU A 81 -8.51 1.95 -1.40
C LEU A 81 -7.79 2.23 -2.72
N ILE A 82 -7.36 1.18 -3.44
CA ILE A 82 -6.73 1.34 -4.76
C ILE A 82 -7.71 1.99 -5.76
N ALA A 83 -8.99 1.59 -5.72
CA ALA A 83 -10.01 2.19 -6.56
C ALA A 83 -10.27 3.66 -6.21
N ALA A 84 -10.25 4.01 -4.92
CA ALA A 84 -10.41 5.40 -4.48
C ALA A 84 -9.26 6.29 -4.96
N LEU A 85 -8.02 5.80 -4.90
CA LEU A 85 -6.83 6.52 -5.36
C LEU A 85 -6.77 6.65 -6.89
N SER A 86 -7.30 5.66 -7.62
CA SER A 86 -7.33 5.71 -9.09
C SER A 86 -8.36 6.70 -9.66
N ASN A 87 -9.31 7.14 -8.84
CA ASN A 87 -10.38 8.07 -9.21
C ASN A 87 -10.17 9.50 -8.66
N SER A 88 -9.10 9.74 -7.90
CA SER A 88 -8.74 11.05 -7.32
C SER A 88 -7.77 11.82 -8.21
#